data_AF-A0A2Z6P8T2-F1
#
_entry.id   AF-A0A2Z6P8T2-F1
#
_cell.length_a   1.000
_cell.length_b   1.000
_cell.length_c   1.000
_cell.angle_alpha   90.00
_cell.angle_beta   90.00
_cell.angle_gamma   90.00
#
_symmetry.space_group_name_H-M   'P 1'
#
loop_
_entity.id
_entity.type
_entity.pdbx_description
1 polymer ?
#
loop_
_entity_poly.entity_id
_entity_poly.type
_entity_poly.pdbx_seq_one_letter_code
_entity_poly.pdbx_strand_id
1 'polypeptide(L)'
;MAMALRRLTSSINKPTSPLINTASLYRMSSSSLSAQQKNHKSHPDWIKQLNDPLEVVDPEIEDIIELEKARQWKGLELIPSENFTSLAVMQAVGSVMTNKYSEGYPGARYYGGNEYIDMAETLCQKRALEAFGLDPTKWGGT
;
A
#
# COMPACT_ATOMS: atom_id res chain seq x y z
N MET A 1 -25.46 19.77 1.54
CA MET A 1 -25.46 20.73 2.67
C MET A 1 -26.26 20.14 3.82
N ALA A 2 -25.60 19.37 4.70
CA ALA A 2 -26.07 19.04 6.06
C ALA A 2 -24.93 18.30 6.77
N MET A 3 -24.29 18.98 7.71
CA MET A 3 -23.28 18.45 8.63
C MET A 3 -23.97 17.69 9.77
N ALA A 4 -23.45 16.51 10.14
CA ALA A 4 -23.84 15.84 11.39
C ALA A 4 -22.76 16.04 12.45
N LEU A 5 -23.12 16.81 13.47
CA LEU A 5 -22.29 17.24 14.59
C LEU A 5 -22.09 16.15 15.66
N ARG A 6 -20.86 16.08 16.15
CA ARG A 6 -20.36 15.30 17.29
C ARG A 6 -20.93 15.84 18.62
N ARG A 7 -21.36 14.97 19.55
CA ARG A 7 -21.65 15.33 20.95
C ARG A 7 -20.76 14.56 21.92
N LEU A 8 -20.17 15.30 22.85
CA LEU A 8 -19.27 14.87 23.93
C LEU A 8 -20.02 14.80 25.28
N THR A 9 -19.62 13.79 26.07
CA THR A 9 -19.48 13.74 27.55
C THR A 9 -20.66 13.99 28.49
N SER A 10 -20.76 13.13 29.52
CA SER A 10 -21.17 13.53 30.88
C SER A 10 -20.48 12.67 31.95
N SER A 11 -19.80 13.35 32.88
CA SER A 11 -19.12 12.86 34.09
C SER A 11 -20.08 12.86 35.28
N ILE A 12 -20.03 11.83 36.15
CA ILE A 12 -20.63 11.86 37.50
C ILE A 12 -19.70 11.13 38.49
N ASN A 13 -19.37 11.83 39.58
CA ASN A 13 -18.48 11.43 40.69
C ASN A 13 -19.27 11.10 41.98
N LYS A 14 -18.60 10.35 42.90
CA LYS A 14 -18.73 10.23 44.40
C LYS A 14 -19.22 8.86 44.93
N PRO A 15 -19.01 8.47 46.22
CA PRO A 15 -18.20 9.07 47.33
C PRO A 15 -17.29 8.08 48.12
N THR A 16 -16.61 8.61 49.15
CA THR A 16 -15.55 8.07 50.04
C THR A 16 -16.00 7.54 51.43
N SER A 17 -15.13 6.70 52.05
CA SER A 17 -14.80 6.48 53.51
C SER A 17 -15.23 5.14 54.18
N PRO A 18 -14.63 4.67 55.32
CA PRO A 18 -13.29 4.85 55.93
C PRO A 18 -12.57 3.53 56.42
N LEU A 19 -11.40 3.72 57.06
CA LEU A 19 -10.33 2.83 57.57
C LEU A 19 -10.69 1.79 58.66
N ILE A 20 -10.07 0.59 58.67
CA ILE A 20 -9.56 -0.15 59.87
C ILE A 20 -8.29 -0.97 59.52
N ASN A 21 -7.42 -1.05 60.53
CA ASN A 21 -6.02 -1.39 60.70
C ASN A 21 -5.71 -2.90 60.85
N THR A 22 -4.57 -3.40 60.34
CA THR A 22 -3.71 -4.40 61.03
C THR A 22 -2.31 -4.44 60.42
N ALA A 23 -1.31 -4.31 61.30
CA ALA A 23 0.11 -4.34 61.01
C ALA A 23 0.61 -5.72 60.51
N SER A 24 1.56 -5.71 59.57
CA SER A 24 2.55 -6.78 59.45
C SER A 24 3.89 -6.19 59.03
N LEU A 25 4.88 -6.46 59.88
CA LEU A 25 6.29 -6.12 59.75
C LEU A 25 6.96 -6.87 58.59
N TYR A 26 8.15 -6.36 58.23
CA TYR A 26 9.22 -6.95 57.41
C TYR A 26 9.13 -6.79 55.89
N ARG A 27 9.98 -5.91 55.35
CA ARG A 27 11.30 -6.29 54.78
C ARG A 27 11.79 -5.17 53.86
N MET A 28 12.84 -4.46 54.27
CA MET A 28 13.68 -3.74 53.31
C MET A 28 14.36 -4.76 52.42
N SER A 29 14.10 -4.70 51.12
CA SER A 29 14.96 -5.31 50.12
C SER A 29 15.08 -4.30 49.00
N SER A 30 16.28 -3.74 48.90
CA SER A 30 16.79 -3.05 47.74
C SER A 30 16.78 -4.01 46.56
N SER A 31 15.63 -4.16 45.89
CA SER A 31 15.65 -4.59 44.50
C SER A 31 16.04 -3.37 43.70
N SER A 32 17.28 -3.38 43.21
CA SER A 32 17.63 -2.72 41.98
C SER A 32 16.41 -2.79 41.06
N LEU A 33 15.79 -1.64 40.79
CA LEU A 33 15.02 -1.46 39.58
C LEU A 33 16.06 -1.69 38.49
N SER A 34 16.19 -2.95 38.09
CA SER A 34 16.71 -3.32 36.79
C SER A 34 15.93 -2.44 35.85
N ALA A 35 16.60 -1.40 35.37
CA ALA A 35 16.22 -0.71 34.17
C ALA A 35 16.06 -1.83 33.14
N GLN A 36 14.84 -2.33 32.98
CA GLN A 36 14.45 -3.04 31.79
C GLN A 36 14.52 -1.98 30.69
N GLN A 37 15.73 -1.75 30.21
CA GLN A 37 15.99 -1.23 28.88
C GLN A 37 15.24 -2.19 27.96
N LYS A 38 13.99 -1.83 27.66
CA LYS A 38 13.24 -2.40 26.55
C LYS A 38 14.06 -2.04 25.33
N ASN A 39 14.88 -2.98 24.92
CA ASN A 39 15.62 -2.96 23.68
C ASN A 39 14.60 -3.14 22.54
N HIS A 40 13.72 -2.15 22.37
CA HIS A 40 12.92 -2.03 21.16
C HIS A 40 13.92 -1.67 20.08
N LYS A 41 14.39 -2.68 19.35
CA LYS A 41 14.96 -2.46 18.02
C LYS A 41 13.83 -1.84 17.20
N SER A 42 13.79 -0.51 17.15
CA SER A 42 12.88 0.24 16.30
C SER A 42 13.15 -0.22 14.88
N HIS A 43 12.17 -0.84 14.23
CA HIS A 43 12.23 -0.98 12.78
C HIS A 43 12.49 0.41 12.17
N PRO A 44 13.35 0.54 11.16
CA PRO A 44 13.57 1.84 10.54
C PRO A 44 12.25 2.39 10.00
N ASP A 45 11.91 3.63 10.36
CA ASP A 45 10.61 4.24 10.01
C ASP A 45 10.33 4.23 8.50
N TRP A 46 11.37 4.27 7.66
CA TRP A 46 11.24 4.22 6.21
C TRP A 46 10.73 2.88 5.67
N ILE A 47 11.00 1.75 6.34
CA ILE A 47 10.45 0.44 5.90
C ILE A 47 8.94 0.45 6.06
N LYS A 48 8.45 1.00 7.16
CA LYS A 48 7.01 1.15 7.40
C LYS A 48 6.41 2.05 6.32
N GLN A 49 7.00 3.21 6.07
CA GLN A 49 6.54 4.15 5.05
C GLN A 49 6.41 3.52 3.65
N LEU A 50 7.38 2.69 3.24
CA LEU A 50 7.35 2.01 1.92
C LEU A 50 6.23 0.97 1.77
N ASN A 51 5.62 0.51 2.87
CA ASN A 51 4.59 -0.53 2.87
C ASN A 51 3.23 -0.06 3.40
N ASP A 52 3.14 1.18 3.91
CA ASP A 52 1.87 1.78 4.28
C ASP A 52 1.02 2.06 3.01
N PRO A 53 -0.32 1.96 3.10
CA PRO A 53 -1.19 2.26 1.97
C PRO A 53 -1.16 3.76 1.62
N LEU A 54 -1.55 4.09 0.39
CA LEU A 54 -1.56 5.47 -0.11
C LEU A 54 -2.35 6.42 0.80
N GLU A 55 -3.53 6.02 1.27
CA GLU A 55 -4.36 6.79 2.21
C GLU A 55 -3.64 7.20 3.52
N VAL A 56 -2.62 6.45 3.94
CA VAL A 56 -1.81 6.76 5.13
C VAL A 56 -0.60 7.61 4.75
N VAL A 57 0.05 7.31 3.63
CA VAL A 57 1.28 7.98 3.19
C VAL A 57 0.98 9.37 2.62
N ASP A 58 -0.06 9.48 1.81
CA ASP A 58 -0.48 10.70 1.12
C ASP A 58 -2.02 10.75 0.96
N PRO A 59 -2.76 11.16 2.01
CA PRO A 59 -4.21 11.25 1.98
C PRO A 59 -4.75 12.31 1.01
N GLU A 60 -3.94 13.30 0.61
CA GLU A 60 -4.35 14.33 -0.34
C GLU A 60 -4.44 13.75 -1.75
N ILE A 61 -3.45 12.94 -2.16
CA ILE A 61 -3.50 12.21 -3.44
C ILE A 61 -4.63 11.17 -3.45
N GLU A 62 -4.87 10.47 -2.34
CA GLU A 62 -6.00 9.54 -2.22
C GLU A 62 -7.35 10.23 -2.49
N ASP A 63 -7.58 11.40 -1.87
CA ASP A 63 -8.81 12.18 -2.08
C ASP A 63 -8.95 12.64 -3.53
N ILE A 64 -7.87 13.08 -4.18
CA ILE A 64 -7.87 13.44 -5.60
C ILE A 64 -8.27 12.24 -6.48
N ILE A 65 -7.78 11.04 -6.18
CA ILE A 65 -8.13 9.82 -6.92
C ILE A 65 -9.62 9.47 -6.72
N GLU A 66 -10.15 9.58 -5.50
CA GLU A 66 -11.57 9.33 -5.23
C GLU A 66 -12.49 10.36 -5.91
N LEU A 67 -12.07 11.63 -5.96
CA LEU A 67 -12.78 12.67 -6.71
C LEU A 67 -12.80 12.37 -8.21
N GLU A 68 -11.69 11.90 -8.79
CA GLU A 68 -11.64 11.52 -10.21
C GLU A 68 -12.48 10.27 -10.51
N LYS A 69 -12.46 9.26 -9.63
CA LYS A 69 -13.36 8.10 -9.74
C LYS A 69 -14.83 8.54 -9.74
N ALA A 70 -15.19 9.47 -8.85
CA ALA A 70 -16.54 10.00 -8.79
C ALA A 70 -16.91 10.83 -10.03
N ARG A 71 -15.96 11.57 -10.62
CA ARG A 71 -16.16 12.29 -11.89
C ARG A 71 -16.46 11.30 -13.02
N GLN A 72 -15.60 10.31 -13.21
CA GLN A 72 -15.75 9.27 -14.24
C GLN A 72 -17.05 8.48 -14.09
N TRP A 73 -17.48 8.21 -12.86
CA TRP A 73 -18.74 7.50 -12.61
C TRP A 73 -20.00 8.32 -12.95
N LYS A 74 -19.95 9.64 -12.76
CA LYS A 74 -21.11 10.53 -12.94
C LYS A 74 -21.20 11.14 -14.33
N GLY A 75 -20.09 11.21 -15.05
CA GLY A 75 -19.99 11.84 -16.36
C GLY A 75 -20.44 10.93 -17.50
N LEU A 76 -20.96 11.55 -18.57
CA LEU A 76 -21.08 10.89 -19.87
C LEU A 76 -19.80 11.20 -20.65
N GLU A 77 -18.84 10.30 -20.58
CA GLU A 77 -17.55 10.46 -21.24
C GLU A 77 -17.69 10.15 -22.75
N LEU A 78 -17.75 11.20 -23.57
CA LEU A 78 -17.97 11.13 -25.02
C LEU A 78 -16.69 11.39 -25.85
N ILE A 79 -15.53 11.45 -25.19
CA ILE A 79 -14.26 11.63 -25.86
C ILE A 79 -13.89 10.29 -26.54
N PRO A 80 -13.79 10.23 -27.88
CA PRO A 80 -13.71 8.97 -28.62
C PRO A 80 -12.40 8.19 -28.41
N SER A 81 -11.37 8.85 -27.89
CA SER A 81 -10.07 8.25 -27.58
C SER A 81 -9.92 7.82 -26.12
N GLU A 82 -10.83 8.23 -25.24
CA GLU A 82 -10.82 7.81 -23.85
C GLU A 82 -11.52 6.46 -23.68
N ASN A 83 -11.13 5.71 -22.65
CA ASN A 83 -11.71 4.41 -22.34
C ASN A 83 -11.50 4.05 -20.87
N PHE A 84 -12.31 3.14 -20.34
CA PHE A 84 -12.14 2.57 -19.01
C PHE A 84 -11.46 1.21 -19.11
N THR A 85 -10.24 1.12 -18.60
CA THR A 85 -9.49 -0.14 -18.60
C THR A 85 -10.01 -1.11 -17.54
N SER A 86 -9.68 -2.39 -17.69
CA SER A 86 -10.05 -3.41 -16.70
C SER A 86 -9.21 -3.31 -15.42
N LEU A 87 -9.77 -3.74 -14.29
CA LEU A 87 -9.04 -3.85 -13.02
C LEU A 87 -7.80 -4.74 -13.15
N ALA A 88 -7.86 -5.81 -13.94
CA ALA A 88 -6.74 -6.72 -14.17
C ALA A 88 -5.54 -6.01 -14.82
N VAL A 89 -5.79 -5.08 -15.74
CA VAL A 89 -4.73 -4.26 -16.36
C VAL A 89 -4.12 -3.32 -15.32
N MET A 90 -4.94 -2.64 -14.51
CA MET A 90 -4.44 -1.73 -13.46
C MET A 90 -3.60 -2.47 -12.41
N GLN A 91 -4.02 -3.68 -12.01
CA GLN A 91 -3.26 -4.52 -11.07
C GLN A 91 -1.87 -4.91 -11.62
N ALA A 92 -1.76 -5.22 -12.91
CA ALA A 92 -0.48 -5.53 -13.54
C ALA A 92 0.42 -4.28 -13.64
N VAL A 93 -0.14 -3.13 -14.02
CA VAL A 93 0.60 -1.86 -14.14
C VAL A 93 1.12 -1.38 -12.79
N GLY A 94 0.33 -1.50 -11.71
CA GLY A 94 0.73 -1.15 -10.35
C GLY A 94 1.54 -2.21 -9.60
N SER A 95 2.08 -3.22 -10.31
CA SER A 95 2.81 -4.33 -9.69
C SER A 95 4.31 -4.04 -9.53
N VAL A 96 5.00 -4.92 -8.79
CA VAL A 96 6.45 -4.86 -8.58
C VAL A 96 7.29 -5.02 -9.85
N MET A 97 6.68 -5.32 -11.00
CA MET A 97 7.35 -5.33 -12.30
C MET A 97 8.03 -3.99 -12.59
N THR A 98 7.50 -2.88 -12.05
CA THR A 98 8.08 -1.53 -12.16
C THR A 98 9.50 -1.41 -11.58
N ASN A 99 9.91 -2.32 -10.70
CA ASN A 99 11.19 -2.21 -10.00
C ASN A 99 12.38 -2.70 -10.83
N LYS A 100 12.13 -3.41 -11.94
CA LYS A 100 13.20 -4.07 -12.69
C LYS A 100 13.67 -3.23 -13.87
N TYR A 101 14.98 -3.01 -13.93
CA TYR A 101 15.65 -2.45 -15.10
C TYR A 101 16.00 -3.55 -16.10
N SER A 102 15.56 -3.42 -17.35
CA SER A 102 15.61 -4.50 -18.35
C SER A 102 16.02 -4.02 -19.74
N GLU A 103 17.05 -3.17 -19.81
CA GLU A 103 17.58 -2.69 -21.10
C GLU A 103 18.07 -3.84 -22.00
N GLY A 104 17.83 -3.69 -23.30
CA GLY A 104 17.99 -4.75 -24.31
C GLY A 104 16.66 -5.44 -24.62
N TYR A 105 16.72 -6.57 -25.34
CA TYR A 105 15.56 -7.38 -25.69
C TYR A 105 15.56 -8.71 -24.92
N PRO A 106 14.43 -9.45 -24.86
CA PRO A 106 14.39 -10.78 -24.24
C PRO A 106 15.52 -11.68 -24.74
N GLY A 107 16.25 -12.32 -23.82
CA GLY A 107 17.43 -13.14 -24.16
C GLY A 107 18.71 -12.36 -24.54
N ALA A 108 18.62 -11.04 -24.71
CA ALA A 108 19.71 -10.15 -25.09
C ALA A 108 19.72 -8.88 -24.21
N ARG A 109 19.65 -9.08 -22.89
CA ARG A 109 19.67 -7.99 -21.90
C ARG A 109 21.09 -7.60 -21.53
N TYR A 110 21.29 -6.31 -21.24
CA TYR A 110 22.56 -5.83 -20.68
C TYR A 110 22.76 -6.22 -19.22
N TYR A 111 21.65 -6.47 -18.49
CA TYR A 111 21.64 -6.75 -17.06
C TYR A 111 21.04 -8.13 -16.75
N GLY A 112 21.54 -8.76 -15.70
CA GLY A 112 21.01 -10.03 -15.18
C GLY A 112 19.65 -9.89 -14.46
N GLY A 113 19.09 -11.05 -14.08
CA GLY A 113 17.87 -11.16 -13.27
C GLY A 113 16.58 -10.80 -14.00
N ASN A 114 16.57 -10.84 -15.34
CA ASN A 114 15.41 -10.50 -16.17
C ASN A 114 14.57 -11.71 -16.59
N GLU A 115 14.80 -12.90 -16.02
CA GLU A 115 14.11 -14.15 -16.36
C GLU A 115 12.59 -13.96 -16.48
N TYR A 116 11.97 -13.34 -15.47
CA TYR A 116 10.53 -13.13 -15.46
C TYR A 116 10.05 -11.92 -16.27
N ILE A 117 10.91 -10.93 -16.47
CA ILE A 117 10.61 -9.79 -17.36
C ILE A 117 10.58 -10.28 -18.81
N ASP A 118 11.53 -11.13 -19.20
CA ASP A 118 11.60 -11.73 -20.52
C ASP A 118 10.38 -12.62 -20.79
N MET A 119 9.89 -13.37 -19.81
CA MET A 119 8.62 -14.10 -19.93
C MET A 119 7.45 -13.14 -20.24
N ALA A 120 7.34 -12.03 -19.50
CA ALA A 120 6.26 -11.07 -19.68
C ALA A 120 6.32 -10.36 -21.04
N GLU A 121 7.51 -9.89 -21.44
CA GLU A 121 7.71 -9.20 -22.71
C GLU A 121 7.50 -10.13 -23.91
N THR A 122 8.05 -11.35 -23.86
CA THR A 122 7.85 -12.36 -24.91
C THR A 122 6.37 -12.73 -25.04
N LEU A 123 5.66 -12.90 -23.93
CA LEU A 123 4.21 -13.15 -23.93
C LEU A 123 3.44 -11.96 -24.51
N CYS A 124 3.85 -10.73 -24.19
CA CYS A 124 3.25 -9.50 -24.72
C CYS A 124 3.41 -9.42 -26.25
N GLN A 125 4.63 -9.61 -26.76
CA GLN A 125 4.93 -9.61 -28.19
C GLN A 125 4.10 -10.67 -28.93
N LYS A 126 4.07 -11.91 -28.41
CA LYS A 126 3.27 -12.99 -28.97
C LYS A 126 1.78 -12.62 -29.02
N ARG A 127 1.21 -12.16 -27.90
CA ARG A 127 -0.21 -11.78 -27.82
C ARG A 127 -0.55 -10.58 -28.71
N ALA A 128 0.38 -9.66 -28.91
CA ALA A 128 0.20 -8.54 -29.81
C ALA A 128 0.01 -9.03 -31.26
N LEU A 129 0.85 -9.96 -31.73
CA LEU A 129 0.68 -10.56 -33.06
C LEU A 129 -0.63 -11.34 -33.16
N GLU A 130 -0.95 -12.16 -32.16
CA GLU A 130 -2.20 -12.94 -32.12
C GLU A 130 -3.45 -12.05 -32.16
N ALA A 131 -3.45 -10.93 -31.43
CA ALA A 131 -4.58 -10.00 -31.36
C ALA A 131 -4.95 -9.41 -32.73
N PHE A 132 -3.98 -9.28 -33.63
CA PHE A 132 -4.17 -8.75 -34.99
C PHE A 132 -4.10 -9.85 -36.08
N GLY A 133 -4.01 -11.13 -35.70
CA GLY A 133 -3.92 -12.24 -36.65
C GLY A 133 -2.68 -12.20 -37.54
N LEU A 134 -1.56 -11.70 -37.01
CA LEU A 134 -0.32 -11.49 -37.77
C LEU A 134 0.58 -12.73 -37.75
N ASP A 135 1.20 -12.98 -38.90
CA ASP A 135 2.22 -14.02 -39.07
C ASP A 135 3.57 -13.54 -38.49
N PRO A 136 4.13 -14.22 -37.46
CA PRO A 136 5.40 -13.83 -36.86
C PRO A 136 6.61 -13.86 -37.80
N THR A 137 6.50 -14.53 -38.96
CA THR A 137 7.56 -14.54 -39.97
C THR A 137 7.54 -13.32 -40.88
N LYS A 138 6.43 -12.57 -40.90
CA LYS A 138 6.22 -11.39 -41.75
C LYS A 138 6.17 -10.08 -40.96
N TRP A 139 5.76 -10.18 -39.70
CA TRP A 139 5.66 -9.07 -38.76
C TRP A 139 6.50 -9.40 -37.55
N GLY A 140 7.12 -8.39 -36.94
CA GLY A 140 8.12 -8.57 -35.89
C GLY A 140 7.74 -9.64 -34.87
N GLY A 141 8.45 -10.76 -34.92
CA GLY A 141 8.43 -11.87 -33.98
C GLY A 141 9.86 -12.16 -33.56
N THR A 142 10.02 -12.47 -32.27
CA THR A 142 11.29 -12.77 -31.55
C THR A 142 12.38 -13.41 -32.39
#